data_AF-A0A2D0N8S8-F1
#
_entry.id   AF-A0A2D0N8S8-F1
#
_cell.length_a   1.000
_cell.length_b   1.000
_cell.length_c   1.000
_cell.angle_alpha   90.00
_cell.angle_beta   90.00
_cell.angle_gamma   90.00
#
_symmetry.space_group_name_H-M   'P 1'
#
loop_
_entity.id
_entity.type
_entity.pdbx_description
1 polymer ?
#
loop_
_entity_poly.entity_id
_entity_poly.type
_entity_poly.pdbx_seq_one_letter_code
_entity_poly.pdbx_strand_id
1 'polypeptide(L)'
;MQVTKIQESFQAYRKFLSGPDAHERIYLWEIQQHFQDNWDLDAEDLAEMYDRSLQSKHTRRHWRRENYEPKQMMLGFMSLEDNYLRQVFKDLFNERTEISGRVDRFVFHCDQLLQEYKRKHPRSIDNNHYHDDGYQMISFYLAMRYPAEYTLYEGPAFVRLLEILGTRNLPQFDDFERFCKISRTLFKLMQKEEDLLALHRARLDEERHYMEDSLLLVYDYYQFTVGSNSQK
;
A
#
# COMPACT_ATOMS: atom_id res chain seq x y z
N MET A 1 -20.48 9.23 -0.57
CA MET A 1 -20.49 8.57 -1.89
C MET A 1 -21.93 8.27 -2.28
N GLN A 2 -22.28 8.40 -3.57
CA GLN A 2 -23.61 8.11 -4.10
C GLN A 2 -23.68 6.65 -4.56
N VAL A 3 -24.70 5.91 -4.11
CA VAL A 3 -24.83 4.46 -4.39
C VAL A 3 -24.93 4.19 -5.89
N THR A 4 -25.71 4.98 -6.63
CA THR A 4 -25.87 4.85 -8.09
C THR A 4 -24.53 4.97 -8.81
N LYS A 5 -23.71 5.97 -8.45
CA LYS A 5 -22.37 6.16 -9.05
C LYS A 5 -21.41 5.02 -8.74
N ILE A 6 -21.48 4.44 -7.54
CA ILE A 6 -20.69 3.25 -7.17
C ILE A 6 -21.09 2.05 -8.03
N GLN A 7 -22.40 1.83 -8.22
CA GLN A 7 -22.90 0.72 -9.03
C GLN A 7 -22.49 0.86 -10.49
N GLU A 8 -22.62 2.06 -11.06
CA GLU A 8 -22.18 2.38 -12.43
C GLU A 8 -20.66 2.15 -12.60
N SER A 9 -19.84 2.60 -11.64
CA SER A 9 -18.39 2.39 -11.72
C SER A 9 -17.98 0.93 -11.52
N PHE A 10 -18.68 0.17 -10.68
CA PHE A 10 -18.46 -1.29 -10.54
C PHE A 10 -18.82 -2.04 -11.82
N GLN A 11 -19.90 -1.67 -12.51
CA GLN A 11 -20.23 -2.24 -13.82
C GLN A 11 -19.15 -1.96 -14.86
N ALA A 12 -18.64 -0.72 -14.90
CA ALA A 12 -17.54 -0.36 -15.80
C ALA A 12 -16.27 -1.16 -15.48
N TYR A 13 -15.95 -1.30 -14.19
CA TYR A 13 -14.78 -2.06 -13.74
C TYR A 13 -14.92 -3.56 -14.04
N ARG A 14 -16.11 -4.15 -13.84
CA ARG A 14 -16.40 -5.53 -14.24
C ARG A 14 -16.13 -5.75 -15.73
N LYS A 15 -16.54 -4.81 -16.59
CA LYS A 15 -16.26 -4.87 -18.03
C LYS A 15 -14.76 -4.80 -18.34
N PHE A 16 -14.03 -3.95 -17.60
CA PHE A 16 -12.57 -3.89 -17.68
C PHE A 16 -11.90 -5.22 -17.29
N LEU A 17 -12.38 -5.90 -16.24
CA LEU A 17 -11.84 -7.18 -15.80
C LEU A 17 -11.92 -8.30 -16.85
N SER A 18 -12.83 -8.17 -17.84
CA SER A 18 -12.93 -9.11 -18.96
C SER A 18 -11.96 -8.80 -20.12
N GLY A 19 -11.24 -7.68 -20.07
CA GLY A 19 -10.32 -7.24 -21.11
C GLY A 19 -8.86 -7.64 -20.86
N PRO A 20 -7.99 -7.52 -21.88
CA PRO A 20 -6.56 -7.85 -21.73
C PRO A 20 -5.84 -6.96 -20.70
N ASP A 21 -6.23 -5.70 -20.59
CA ASP A 21 -5.64 -4.72 -19.67
C ASP A 21 -5.91 -5.04 -18.19
N ALA A 22 -6.82 -5.99 -17.89
CA ALA A 22 -7.10 -6.47 -16.54
C ALA A 22 -5.86 -7.07 -15.84
N HIS A 23 -4.81 -7.41 -16.58
CA HIS A 23 -3.58 -8.01 -16.05
C HIS A 23 -2.50 -6.98 -15.71
N GLU A 24 -2.70 -5.71 -16.04
CA GLU A 24 -1.68 -4.66 -15.90
C GLU A 24 -1.12 -4.57 -14.47
N ARG A 25 -1.97 -4.74 -13.45
CA ARG A 25 -1.63 -4.59 -12.03
C ARG A 25 -1.59 -5.90 -11.24
N ILE A 26 -1.71 -7.06 -11.88
CA ILE A 26 -1.75 -8.36 -11.19
C ILE A 26 -0.45 -8.66 -10.44
N TYR A 27 0.68 -8.14 -10.90
CA TYR A 27 1.96 -8.28 -10.22
C TYR A 27 1.91 -7.81 -8.74
N LEU A 28 0.96 -6.95 -8.34
CA LEU A 28 0.80 -6.54 -6.95
C LEU A 28 0.45 -7.71 -6.03
N TRP A 29 -0.30 -8.70 -6.51
CA TRP A 29 -0.60 -9.91 -5.76
C TRP A 29 0.59 -10.86 -5.67
N GLU A 30 1.50 -10.85 -6.65
CA GLU A 30 2.79 -11.55 -6.55
C GLU A 30 3.66 -10.92 -5.47
N ILE A 31 3.71 -9.58 -5.43
CA ILE A 31 4.45 -8.84 -4.39
C ILE A 31 3.86 -9.12 -3.01
N GLN A 32 2.53 -9.13 -2.88
CA GLN A 32 1.86 -9.42 -1.61
C GLN A 32 2.11 -10.85 -1.14
N GLN A 33 2.03 -11.83 -2.04
CA GLN A 33 2.36 -13.23 -1.72
C GLN A 33 3.82 -13.36 -1.26
N HIS A 34 4.74 -12.81 -2.05
CA HIS A 34 6.17 -12.86 -1.72
C HIS A 34 6.48 -12.18 -0.38
N PHE A 35 5.83 -11.05 -0.08
CA PHE A 35 5.98 -10.41 1.23
C PHE A 35 5.46 -11.31 2.36
N GLN A 36 4.28 -11.90 2.21
CA GLN A 36 3.68 -12.79 3.21
C GLN A 36 4.57 -14.01 3.51
N ASP A 37 5.20 -14.58 2.48
CA ASP A 37 6.07 -15.75 2.64
C ASP A 37 7.40 -15.45 3.34
N ASN A 38 7.82 -14.19 3.36
CA ASN A 38 9.17 -13.80 3.78
C ASN A 38 9.20 -12.93 5.04
N TRP A 39 8.11 -12.23 5.37
CA TRP A 39 8.09 -11.24 6.44
C TRP A 39 7.96 -11.87 7.83
N ASP A 40 9.03 -11.79 8.62
CA ASP A 40 9.07 -12.27 10.00
C ASP A 40 9.85 -11.31 10.90
N LEU A 41 9.14 -10.61 11.80
CA LEU A 41 9.75 -9.67 12.75
C LEU A 41 10.51 -10.35 13.89
N ASP A 42 10.50 -11.68 13.97
CA ASP A 42 11.27 -12.45 14.94
C ASP A 42 12.45 -13.18 14.27
N ALA A 43 12.69 -12.98 12.96
CA ALA A 43 13.85 -13.50 12.23
C ALA A 43 15.19 -13.05 12.85
N GLU A 44 16.24 -13.86 12.76
CA GLU A 44 17.54 -13.54 13.37
C GLU A 44 18.14 -12.23 12.83
N ASP A 45 18.18 -12.07 11.50
CA ASP A 45 18.62 -10.86 10.83
C ASP A 45 17.42 -10.09 10.25
N LEU A 46 17.10 -8.94 10.86
CA LEU A 46 15.97 -8.11 10.43
C LEU A 46 16.21 -7.50 9.04
N ALA A 47 17.44 -7.08 8.76
CA ALA A 47 17.79 -6.39 7.53
C ALA A 47 17.72 -7.36 6.34
N GLU A 48 18.24 -8.58 6.50
CA GLU A 48 18.12 -9.64 5.48
C GLU A 48 16.65 -10.01 5.23
N MET A 49 15.87 -10.20 6.30
CA MET A 49 14.44 -10.49 6.21
C MET A 49 13.69 -9.38 5.45
N TYR A 50 13.93 -8.12 5.81
CA TYR A 50 13.31 -6.96 5.17
C TYR A 50 13.70 -6.85 3.69
N ASP A 51 15.00 -6.99 3.38
CA ASP A 51 15.49 -6.94 2.01
C ASP A 51 14.80 -7.99 1.14
N ARG A 52 14.80 -9.24 1.61
CA ARG A 52 14.17 -10.38 0.93
C ARG A 52 12.67 -10.16 0.74
N SER A 53 11.96 -9.68 1.74
CA SER A 53 10.50 -9.45 1.68
C SER A 53 10.09 -8.39 0.65
N LEU A 54 10.97 -7.43 0.34
CA LEU A 54 10.72 -6.37 -0.65
C LEU A 54 11.37 -6.66 -2.02
N GLN A 55 12.09 -7.77 -2.16
CA GLN A 55 12.70 -8.19 -3.43
C GLN A 55 11.71 -9.02 -4.27
N SER A 56 11.15 -8.43 -5.31
CA SER A 56 10.42 -9.13 -6.37
C SER A 56 10.98 -8.71 -7.72
N LYS A 57 10.83 -9.59 -8.72
CA LYS A 57 11.16 -9.29 -10.13
C LYS A 57 10.42 -8.04 -10.63
N HIS A 58 9.27 -7.71 -10.02
CA HIS A 58 8.42 -6.57 -10.35
C HIS A 58 8.61 -5.36 -9.42
N THR A 59 9.06 -5.51 -8.16
CA THR A 59 9.25 -4.36 -7.24
C THR A 59 10.33 -3.38 -7.72
N ARG A 60 11.34 -3.83 -8.47
CA ARG A 60 12.37 -2.95 -9.07
C ARG A 60 11.81 -1.81 -9.93
N ARG A 61 10.56 -1.94 -10.43
CA ARG A 61 9.89 -0.91 -11.25
C ARG A 61 8.98 0.02 -10.45
N HIS A 62 8.53 -0.36 -9.25
CA HIS A 62 7.61 0.44 -8.41
C HIS A 62 8.27 1.61 -7.71
N TRP A 63 9.57 1.49 -7.43
CA TRP A 63 10.32 2.48 -6.65
C TRP A 63 11.00 3.55 -7.52
N ARG A 64 10.83 3.53 -8.84
CA ARG A 64 11.51 4.48 -9.76
C ARG A 64 10.84 5.85 -9.76
N ARG A 65 10.89 6.53 -8.62
CA ARG A 65 11.01 8.00 -8.63
C ARG A 65 12.49 8.32 -8.56
N GLU A 66 12.93 9.32 -9.30
CA GLU A 66 14.31 9.80 -9.15
C GLU A 66 14.53 10.19 -7.69
N ASN A 67 15.64 9.72 -7.11
CA ASN A 67 16.06 10.02 -5.74
C ASN A 67 15.06 9.58 -4.65
N TYR A 68 14.36 8.46 -4.83
CA TYR A 68 13.45 7.88 -3.84
C TYR A 68 13.90 6.48 -3.42
N GLU A 69 14.54 6.39 -2.25
CA GLU A 69 15.24 5.19 -1.79
C GLU A 69 14.79 4.75 -0.37
N PRO A 70 13.48 4.60 -0.09
CA PRO A 70 12.97 4.25 1.25
C PRO A 70 13.54 2.92 1.76
N LYS A 71 13.69 1.95 0.85
CA LYS A 71 14.22 0.62 1.17
C LYS A 71 15.67 0.70 1.66
N GLN A 72 16.52 1.44 0.94
CA GLN A 72 17.94 1.60 1.31
C GLN A 72 18.06 2.30 2.67
N MET A 73 17.27 3.35 2.89
CA MET A 73 17.27 4.05 4.17
C MET A 73 16.81 3.17 5.32
N MET A 74 15.77 2.36 5.11
CA MET A 74 15.29 1.42 6.12
C MET A 74 16.34 0.35 6.46
N LEU A 75 17.04 -0.19 5.46
CA LEU A 75 18.18 -1.11 5.69
C LEU A 75 19.31 -0.45 6.47
N GLY A 76 19.60 0.84 6.19
CA GLY A 76 20.53 1.64 6.98
C GLY A 76 20.10 1.78 8.44
N PHE A 77 18.81 2.01 8.69
CA PHE A 77 18.27 2.07 10.05
C PHE A 77 18.33 0.73 10.78
N MET A 78 18.01 -0.37 10.10
CA MET A 78 18.10 -1.72 10.68
C MET A 78 19.54 -2.10 11.04
N SER A 79 20.51 -1.68 10.21
CA SER A 79 21.94 -1.87 10.50
C SER A 79 22.42 -1.05 11.72
N LEU A 80 21.72 0.03 12.06
CA LEU A 80 22.03 0.88 13.20
C LEU A 80 21.36 0.43 14.50
N GLU A 81 20.06 0.11 14.44
CA GLU A 81 19.20 -0.08 15.61
C GLU A 81 18.14 -1.19 15.37
N ASP A 82 18.58 -2.41 15.01
CA ASP A 82 17.71 -3.56 14.69
C ASP A 82 16.54 -3.74 15.70
N ASN A 83 16.84 -3.96 16.98
CA ASN A 83 15.82 -4.23 18.00
C ASN A 83 14.79 -3.11 18.15
N TYR A 84 15.22 -1.86 17.97
CA TYR A 84 14.32 -0.72 18.02
C TYR A 84 13.40 -0.70 16.81
N LEU A 85 13.93 -0.96 15.60
CA LEU A 85 13.15 -1.06 14.36
C LEU A 85 12.09 -2.16 14.43
N ARG A 86 12.39 -3.30 15.06
CA ARG A 86 11.37 -4.33 15.33
C ARG A 86 10.20 -3.77 16.11
N GLN A 87 10.48 -2.98 17.16
CA GLN A 87 9.41 -2.39 17.96
C GLN A 87 8.63 -1.32 17.20
N VAL A 88 9.30 -0.53 16.36
CA VAL A 88 8.65 0.45 15.48
C VAL A 88 7.69 -0.24 14.51
N PHE A 89 8.08 -1.36 13.88
CA PHE A 89 7.17 -2.14 13.04
C PHE A 89 6.08 -2.86 13.84
N LYS A 90 6.39 -3.40 15.03
CA LYS A 90 5.38 -4.01 15.92
C LYS A 90 4.31 -2.98 16.33
N ASP A 91 4.69 -1.73 16.60
CA ASP A 91 3.75 -0.64 16.86
C ASP A 91 2.94 -0.26 15.63
N LEU A 92 3.58 -0.13 14.45
CA LEU A 92 2.88 0.12 13.18
C LEU A 92 1.82 -0.96 12.90
N PHE A 93 2.10 -2.22 13.25
CA PHE A 93 1.20 -3.35 13.01
C PHE A 93 0.24 -3.63 14.16
N ASN A 94 0.22 -2.80 15.21
CA ASN A 94 -0.65 -3.01 16.35
C ASN A 94 -2.09 -2.54 16.09
N GLU A 95 -2.91 -3.39 15.48
CA GLU A 95 -4.33 -3.13 15.16
C GLU A 95 -5.22 -2.82 16.39
N ARG A 96 -4.71 -2.93 17.62
CA ARG A 96 -5.43 -2.51 18.84
C ARG A 96 -5.38 -1.00 19.07
N THR A 97 -4.58 -0.27 18.30
CA THR A 97 -4.42 1.18 18.40
C THR A 97 -4.84 1.87 17.11
N GLU A 98 -5.33 3.09 17.24
CA GLU A 98 -5.83 3.89 16.11
C GLU A 98 -4.75 4.07 15.03
N ILE A 99 -5.17 3.94 13.78
CA ILE A 99 -4.25 3.95 12.63
C ILE A 99 -3.49 5.27 12.51
N SER A 100 -4.16 6.40 12.74
CA SER A 100 -3.55 7.75 12.71
C SER A 100 -2.37 7.83 13.67
N GLY A 101 -2.55 7.40 14.92
CA GLY A 101 -1.48 7.39 15.91
C GLY A 101 -0.31 6.47 15.54
N ARG A 102 -0.57 5.32 14.90
CA ARG A 102 0.48 4.37 14.49
C ARG A 102 1.33 4.91 13.36
N VAL A 103 0.69 5.48 12.33
CA VAL A 103 1.40 6.02 11.17
C VAL A 103 2.23 7.24 11.56
N ASP A 104 1.68 8.14 12.40
CA ASP A 104 2.40 9.32 12.89
C ASP A 104 3.62 8.94 13.73
N ARG A 105 3.48 7.95 14.64
CA ARG A 105 4.60 7.44 15.42
C ARG A 105 5.67 6.78 14.56
N PHE A 106 5.27 6.04 13.52
CA PHE A 106 6.22 5.41 12.60
C PHE A 106 7.08 6.45 11.88
N VAL A 107 6.46 7.53 11.36
CA VAL A 107 7.19 8.64 10.73
C VAL A 107 8.11 9.31 11.74
N PHE A 108 7.60 9.64 12.93
CA PHE A 108 8.39 10.25 13.99
C PHE A 108 9.63 9.41 14.36
N HIS A 109 9.49 8.08 14.46
CA HIS A 109 10.63 7.22 14.72
C HIS A 109 11.64 7.20 13.55
N CYS A 110 11.17 7.27 12.30
CA CYS A 110 12.05 7.42 11.14
C CYS A 110 12.82 8.75 11.17
N ASP A 111 12.19 9.86 11.61
CA ASP A 111 12.87 11.15 11.81
C ASP A 111 14.01 11.04 12.83
N GLN A 112 13.75 10.38 13.97
CA GLN A 112 14.75 10.17 15.01
C GLN A 112 15.93 9.32 14.50
N LEU A 113 15.63 8.24 13.77
CA LEU A 113 16.64 7.36 13.18
C LEU A 113 17.46 8.07 12.11
N LEU A 114 16.86 8.97 11.33
CA LEU A 114 17.57 9.76 10.33
C LEU A 114 18.58 10.71 11.00
N GLN A 115 18.22 11.34 12.12
CA GLN A 115 19.14 12.19 12.88
C GLN A 115 20.33 11.39 13.40
N GLU A 116 20.07 10.21 13.97
CA GLU A 116 21.12 9.31 14.47
C GLU A 116 22.00 8.77 13.34
N TYR A 117 21.40 8.40 12.20
CA TYR A 117 22.12 7.96 11.01
C TYR A 117 23.09 9.03 10.51
N LYS A 118 22.65 10.30 10.42
CA LYS A 118 23.51 11.44 10.04
C LYS A 118 24.66 11.66 11.02
N ARG A 119 24.42 11.49 12.32
CA ARG A 119 25.45 11.61 13.36
C ARG A 119 26.52 10.53 13.23
N LYS A 120 26.12 9.29 12.95
CA LYS A 120 27.04 8.14 12.73
C LYS A 120 27.70 8.18 11.35
N HIS A 121 27.08 8.83 10.35
CA HIS A 121 27.57 8.93 8.98
C HIS A 121 27.69 10.40 8.50
N PRO A 122 28.60 11.21 9.07
CA PRO A 122 28.68 12.65 8.81
C PRO A 122 29.05 13.03 7.37
N ARG A 123 29.48 12.06 6.56
CA ARG A 123 29.79 12.25 5.13
C ARG A 123 28.68 11.76 4.20
N SER A 124 27.63 11.13 4.74
CA SER A 124 26.51 10.71 3.91
C SER A 124 25.77 11.94 3.36
N ILE A 125 25.37 11.84 2.09
CA ILE A 125 24.49 12.82 1.45
C ILE A 125 23.00 12.55 1.73
N ASP A 126 22.69 11.40 2.36
CA ASP A 126 21.32 10.98 2.65
C ASP A 126 20.69 11.92 3.65
N ASN A 127 19.69 12.68 3.19
CA ASN A 127 19.03 13.70 3.98
C ASN A 127 17.55 13.44 4.25
N ASN A 128 17.00 12.34 3.73
CA ASN A 128 15.60 11.95 3.82
C ASN A 128 15.48 10.44 4.14
N HIS A 129 14.39 10.02 4.79
CA HIS A 129 14.04 8.63 5.02
C HIS A 129 12.88 8.14 4.14
N TYR A 130 12.17 9.03 3.43
CA TYR A 130 11.14 8.70 2.43
C TYR A 130 9.88 8.00 2.97
N HIS A 131 9.63 8.09 4.27
CA HIS A 131 8.42 7.54 4.91
C HIS A 131 7.44 8.65 5.33
N ASP A 132 7.82 9.90 5.13
CA ASP A 132 7.01 11.13 5.20
C ASP A 132 6.35 11.45 3.83
N ASP A 133 6.20 10.44 2.97
CA ASP A 133 5.85 10.53 1.55
C ASP A 133 4.34 10.62 1.27
N GLY A 134 3.58 11.16 2.23
CA GLY A 134 2.12 11.15 2.21
C GLY A 134 1.56 9.73 2.32
N TYR A 135 2.12 8.89 3.20
CA TYR A 135 1.66 7.53 3.54
C TYR A 135 1.86 6.44 2.47
N GLN A 136 2.62 6.67 1.39
CA GLN A 136 2.75 5.67 0.33
C GLN A 136 3.52 4.44 0.83
N MET A 137 4.71 4.61 1.43
CA MET A 137 5.43 3.49 2.05
C MET A 137 4.65 2.83 3.18
N ILE A 138 4.03 3.65 4.03
CA ILE A 138 3.31 3.13 5.20
C ILE A 138 2.10 2.29 4.77
N SER A 139 1.33 2.77 3.79
CA SER A 139 0.23 2.02 3.20
C SER A 139 0.69 0.74 2.52
N PHE A 140 1.89 0.73 1.92
CA PHE A 140 2.50 -0.47 1.36
C PHE A 140 2.75 -1.50 2.45
N TYR A 141 3.46 -1.15 3.54
CA TYR A 141 3.72 -2.10 4.62
C TYR A 141 2.43 -2.68 5.21
N LEU A 142 1.42 -1.83 5.42
CA LEU A 142 0.12 -2.26 5.95
C LEU A 142 -0.63 -3.16 4.98
N ALA A 143 -0.70 -2.80 3.69
CA ALA A 143 -1.38 -3.59 2.67
C ALA A 143 -0.70 -4.94 2.44
N MET A 144 0.63 -4.98 2.52
CA MET A 144 1.36 -6.23 2.41
C MET A 144 1.16 -7.09 3.66
N ARG A 145 1.22 -6.52 4.87
CA ARG A 145 1.10 -7.26 6.14
C ARG A 145 -0.32 -7.72 6.47
N TYR A 146 -1.32 -6.91 6.15
CA TYR A 146 -2.74 -7.12 6.45
C TYR A 146 -3.61 -6.91 5.19
N PRO A 147 -3.56 -7.86 4.23
CA PRO A 147 -4.23 -7.75 2.94
C PRO A 147 -5.72 -7.43 3.00
N ALA A 148 -6.43 -7.98 3.99
CA ALA A 148 -7.87 -7.80 4.17
C ALA A 148 -8.28 -6.48 4.86
N GLU A 149 -7.31 -5.66 5.32
CA GLU A 149 -7.61 -4.44 6.09
C GLU A 149 -7.11 -3.15 5.43
N TYR A 150 -6.04 -3.23 4.62
CA TYR A 150 -5.37 -2.08 4.04
C TYR A 150 -5.05 -2.27 2.56
N THR A 151 -4.88 -1.15 1.86
CA THR A 151 -4.46 -1.10 0.46
C THR A 151 -3.52 0.08 0.23
N LEU A 152 -2.93 0.16 -0.95
CA LEU A 152 -1.94 1.19 -1.26
C LEU A 152 -2.60 2.56 -1.41
N TYR A 153 -1.92 3.58 -0.92
CA TYR A 153 -2.41 4.96 -0.93
C TYR A 153 -1.78 5.79 -2.05
N GLU A 154 -2.62 6.57 -2.72
CA GLU A 154 -2.19 7.64 -3.63
C GLU A 154 -3.17 8.81 -3.49
N GLY A 155 -2.78 9.83 -2.71
CA GLY A 155 -3.66 10.94 -2.33
C GLY A 155 -4.40 11.60 -3.49
N PRO A 156 -3.71 12.08 -4.55
CA PRO A 156 -4.37 12.69 -5.70
C PRO A 156 -5.39 11.78 -6.39
N ALA A 157 -5.07 10.49 -6.57
CA ALA A 157 -6.00 9.54 -7.16
C ALA A 157 -7.19 9.25 -6.23
N PHE A 158 -6.96 9.18 -4.92
CA PHE A 158 -8.03 8.98 -3.95
C PHE A 158 -9.03 10.15 -3.94
N VAL A 159 -8.56 11.40 -3.98
CA VAL A 159 -9.45 12.58 -4.09
C VAL A 159 -10.29 12.50 -5.36
N ARG A 160 -9.68 12.20 -6.52
CA ARG A 160 -10.40 12.03 -7.79
C ARG A 160 -11.43 10.90 -7.73
N LEU A 161 -11.11 9.78 -7.09
CA LEU A 161 -12.08 8.71 -6.85
C LEU A 161 -13.29 9.23 -6.07
N LEU A 162 -13.08 9.97 -4.98
CA LEU A 162 -14.16 10.51 -4.16
C LEU A 162 -15.08 11.45 -4.95
N GLU A 163 -14.52 12.29 -5.82
CA GLU A 163 -15.25 13.16 -6.74
C GLU A 163 -16.13 12.37 -7.70
N ILE A 164 -15.54 11.36 -8.36
CA ILE A 164 -16.24 10.47 -9.29
C ILE A 164 -17.41 9.79 -8.56
N LEU A 165 -17.19 9.31 -7.34
CA LEU A 165 -18.21 8.67 -6.50
C LEU A 165 -19.19 9.66 -5.84
N GLY A 166 -19.13 10.95 -6.20
CA GLY A 166 -20.10 11.97 -5.80
C GLY A 166 -20.03 12.33 -4.31
N THR A 167 -18.84 12.29 -3.72
CA THR A 167 -18.59 12.79 -2.35
C THR A 167 -18.58 14.31 -2.33
N ARG A 168 -19.36 14.92 -1.43
CA ARG A 168 -19.47 16.39 -1.35
C ARG A 168 -18.31 17.05 -0.58
N ASN A 169 -17.91 16.44 0.53
CA ASN A 169 -16.84 16.96 1.38
C ASN A 169 -15.53 16.23 1.05
N LEU A 170 -14.73 16.80 0.16
CA LEU A 170 -13.44 16.25 -0.25
C LEU A 170 -12.35 16.62 0.77
N PRO A 171 -11.42 15.70 1.08
CA PRO A 171 -10.32 16.01 1.97
C PRO A 171 -9.42 17.09 1.35
N GLN A 172 -9.02 18.08 2.15
CA GLN A 172 -8.11 19.16 1.73
C GLN A 172 -6.63 18.80 1.94
N PHE A 173 -6.37 17.84 2.83
CA PHE A 173 -5.06 17.31 3.16
C PHE A 173 -5.15 15.78 3.15
N ASP A 174 -4.01 15.09 3.14
CA ASP A 174 -4.01 13.64 3.25
C ASP A 174 -4.69 13.18 4.55
N ASP A 175 -5.70 12.34 4.40
CA ASP A 175 -6.53 11.82 5.49
C ASP A 175 -6.52 10.28 5.41
N PHE A 176 -5.45 9.71 5.97
CA PHE A 176 -5.16 8.28 5.85
C PHE A 176 -6.20 7.41 6.56
N GLU A 177 -6.72 7.87 7.70
CA GLU A 177 -7.76 7.15 8.44
C GLU A 177 -9.06 7.07 7.62
N ARG A 178 -9.48 8.19 7.02
CA ARG A 178 -10.63 8.21 6.13
C ARG A 178 -10.41 7.36 4.88
N PHE A 179 -9.21 7.40 4.30
CA PHE A 179 -8.85 6.52 3.19
C PHE A 179 -9.05 5.05 3.58
N CYS A 180 -8.49 4.59 4.70
CA CYS A 180 -8.63 3.22 5.17
C CYS A 180 -10.11 2.82 5.36
N LYS A 181 -10.91 3.69 5.99
CA LYS A 181 -12.35 3.45 6.19
C LYS A 181 -13.11 3.34 4.87
N ILE A 182 -12.82 4.20 3.90
CA ILE A 182 -13.49 4.19 2.59
C ILE A 182 -13.06 2.97 1.78
N SER A 183 -11.77 2.62 1.79
CA SER A 183 -11.26 1.42 1.10
C SER A 183 -11.93 0.14 1.62
N ARG A 184 -12.03 -0.04 2.94
CA ARG A 184 -12.78 -1.18 3.52
C ARG A 184 -14.27 -1.14 3.17
N THR A 185 -14.87 0.05 3.12
CA THR A 185 -16.28 0.19 2.72
C THR A 185 -16.50 -0.23 1.27
N LEU A 186 -15.63 0.20 0.35
CA LEU A 186 -15.68 -0.19 -1.05
C LEU A 186 -15.46 -1.69 -1.22
N PHE A 187 -14.50 -2.28 -0.51
CA PHE A 187 -14.27 -3.72 -0.56
C PHE A 187 -15.50 -4.52 -0.11
N LYS A 188 -16.13 -4.13 1.01
CA LYS A 188 -17.38 -4.75 1.48
C LYS A 188 -18.55 -4.63 0.48
N LEU A 189 -18.56 -3.58 -0.33
CA LEU A 189 -19.54 -3.45 -1.41
C LEU A 189 -19.18 -4.35 -2.59
N MET A 190 -17.92 -4.41 -2.99
CA MET A 190 -17.43 -5.33 -4.03
C MET A 190 -17.65 -6.80 -3.65
N GLN A 191 -17.57 -7.14 -2.36
CA GLN A 191 -17.84 -8.50 -1.89
C GLN A 191 -19.28 -8.98 -2.19
N LYS A 192 -20.20 -8.06 -2.50
CA LYS A 192 -21.58 -8.38 -2.91
C LYS A 192 -21.73 -8.55 -4.43
N GLU A 193 -20.69 -8.26 -5.20
CA GLU A 193 -20.66 -8.34 -6.66
C GLU A 193 -20.01 -9.67 -7.09
N GLU A 194 -20.76 -10.78 -7.02
CA GLU A 194 -20.23 -12.13 -7.26
C GLU A 194 -19.52 -12.28 -8.61
N ASP A 195 -20.10 -11.72 -9.68
CA ASP A 195 -19.52 -11.77 -11.02
C ASP A 195 -18.18 -11.01 -11.12
N LEU A 196 -18.05 -9.89 -10.41
CA LEU A 196 -16.82 -9.10 -10.36
C LEU A 196 -15.74 -9.90 -9.64
N LEU A 197 -16.07 -10.51 -8.50
CA LEU A 197 -15.14 -11.36 -7.75
C LEU A 197 -14.73 -12.59 -8.56
N ALA A 198 -15.65 -13.22 -9.28
CA ALA A 198 -15.34 -14.38 -10.13
C ALA A 198 -14.33 -14.01 -11.23
N LEU A 199 -14.54 -12.88 -11.91
CA LEU A 199 -13.59 -12.37 -12.91
C LEU A 199 -12.24 -12.03 -12.28
N HIS A 200 -12.23 -11.41 -11.11
CA HIS A 200 -10.98 -11.11 -10.41
C HIS A 200 -10.21 -12.38 -10.02
N ARG A 201 -10.89 -13.40 -9.49
CA ARG A 201 -10.25 -14.66 -9.12
C ARG A 201 -9.70 -15.40 -10.33
N ALA A 202 -10.45 -15.42 -11.44
CA ALA A 202 -10.06 -16.12 -12.66
C ALA A 202 -8.79 -15.56 -13.33
N ARG A 203 -8.41 -14.30 -13.07
CA ARG A 203 -7.16 -13.71 -13.58
C ARG A 203 -5.95 -13.93 -12.66
N LEU A 204 -6.16 -14.40 -11.43
CA LEU A 204 -5.06 -14.74 -10.51
C LEU A 204 -4.50 -16.14 -10.83
N ASP A 205 -3.29 -16.39 -10.34
CA ASP A 205 -2.51 -17.61 -10.58
C ASP A 205 -2.17 -18.15 -9.20
N GLU A 206 -2.72 -19.32 -8.87
CA GLU A 206 -2.63 -19.93 -7.54
C GLU A 206 -1.19 -20.23 -7.11
N GLU A 207 -0.25 -20.41 -8.05
CA GLU A 207 1.15 -20.70 -7.73
C GLU A 207 1.97 -19.44 -7.43
N ARG A 208 1.45 -18.25 -7.78
CA ARG A 208 2.24 -17.00 -7.79
C ARG A 208 1.61 -15.87 -7.02
N HIS A 209 0.29 -15.84 -6.94
CA HIS A 209 -0.46 -14.70 -6.45
C HIS A 209 -1.09 -15.00 -5.10
N TYR A 210 -1.25 -13.95 -4.29
CA TYR A 210 -1.98 -14.04 -3.04
C TYR A 210 -3.47 -14.30 -3.33
N MET A 211 -4.00 -15.41 -2.82
CA MET A 211 -5.34 -15.91 -3.20
C MET A 211 -6.46 -15.58 -2.20
N GLU A 212 -6.12 -15.10 -1.00
CA GLU A 212 -7.12 -14.71 0.01
C GLU A 212 -7.67 -13.29 -0.25
N ASP A 213 -8.58 -12.84 0.60
CA ASP A 213 -9.19 -11.52 0.50
C ASP A 213 -8.13 -10.42 0.62
N SER A 214 -8.07 -9.55 -0.40
CA SER A 214 -7.11 -8.47 -0.48
C SER A 214 -7.73 -7.17 -1.00
N LEU A 215 -7.52 -6.08 -0.26
CA LEU A 215 -7.96 -4.75 -0.70
C LEU A 215 -7.07 -4.19 -1.83
N LEU A 216 -6.07 -4.92 -2.31
CA LEU A 216 -5.44 -4.59 -3.59
C LEU A 216 -6.46 -4.57 -4.75
N LEU A 217 -7.58 -5.28 -4.62
CA LEU A 217 -8.71 -5.16 -5.56
C LEU A 217 -9.28 -3.74 -5.57
N VAL A 218 -9.37 -3.09 -4.40
CA VAL A 218 -9.80 -1.69 -4.28
C VAL A 218 -8.78 -0.76 -4.92
N TYR A 219 -7.47 -1.06 -4.77
CA TYR A 219 -6.42 -0.31 -5.45
C TYR A 219 -6.56 -0.39 -6.97
N ASP A 220 -6.68 -1.61 -7.50
CA ASP A 220 -6.83 -1.86 -8.94
C ASP A 220 -8.09 -1.17 -9.51
N TYR A 221 -9.21 -1.29 -8.80
CA TYR A 221 -10.46 -0.60 -9.13
C TYR A 221 -10.31 0.92 -9.14
N TYR A 222 -9.71 1.49 -8.09
CA TYR A 222 -9.62 2.94 -8.02
C TYR A 222 -8.70 3.47 -9.13
N GLN A 223 -7.58 2.80 -9.41
CA GLN A 223 -6.65 3.20 -10.46
C GLN A 223 -7.33 3.16 -11.83
N PHE A 224 -8.08 2.09 -12.11
CA PHE A 224 -8.94 1.99 -13.29
C PHE A 224 -9.94 3.16 -13.37
N THR A 225 -10.65 3.44 -12.29
CA THR A 225 -11.71 4.46 -12.24
C THR A 225 -11.16 5.86 -12.50
N VAL A 226 -9.97 6.14 -11.96
CA VAL A 226 -9.30 7.43 -12.09
C VAL A 226 -8.63 7.58 -13.46
N GLY A 227 -7.97 6.54 -13.97
CA GLY A 227 -7.32 6.55 -15.28
C GLY A 227 -8.31 6.65 -16.45
N SER A 228 -9.45 5.96 -16.35
CA SER A 228 -10.49 5.96 -17.40
C SER A 228 -11.16 7.33 -17.61
N ASN A 229 -11.14 8.20 -16.59
CA ASN A 229 -11.72 9.55 -16.66
C ASN A 229 -10.73 10.64 -17.07
N SER A 230 -9.44 10.31 -17.22
CA SER A 230 -8.42 11.26 -17.71
C SER A 230 -8.31 11.30 -19.24
N GLN A 231 -9.12 10.48 -19.95
CA GLN A 231 -9.18 10.40 -21.41
C GLN A 231 -10.47 11.01 -22.01
N LYS A 232 -11.25 11.75 -21.21
CA LYS A 232 -12.42 12.52 -21.67
C LYS A 232 -12.18 14.01 -21.45
#